data_AF-A0A7M2GPV0-F1
#
_entry.id   AF-A0A7M2GPV0-F1
#
_cell.length_a   1.000
_cell.length_b   1.000
_cell.length_c   1.000
_cell.angle_alpha   90.00
_cell.angle_beta   90.00
_cell.angle_gamma   90.00
#
_symmetry.space_group_name_H-M   'P 1'
#
loop_
_entity.id
_entity.type
_entity.pdbx_description
1 polymer ?
#
loop_
_entity_poly.entity_id
_entity_poly.type
_entity_poly.pdbx_seq_one_letter_code
_entity_poly.pdbx_strand_id
1 'polypeptide(L)'
;MKFEKLAYEWMEKKRCDWGKKNFNQIESYLKRDVFPYIGELSVRSITSAMMLEVLHRIERGASPWFLTSSDRIAVRYFVRVFQMDVSR
;
A
#
# COMPACT_ATOMS: atom_id res chain seq x y z
N MET A 1 -17.76 3.80 0.42
CA MET A 1 -16.55 4.23 -0.33
C MET A 1 -15.63 3.04 -0.48
N LYS A 2 -15.08 2.82 -1.68
CA LYS A 2 -14.11 1.74 -1.95
C LYS A 2 -12.75 2.10 -1.35
N PHE A 3 -11.97 1.08 -0.96
CA PHE A 3 -10.62 1.26 -0.45
C PHE A 3 -9.71 1.98 -1.45
N GLU A 4 -9.78 1.59 -2.72
CA GLU A 4 -8.95 2.16 -3.76
C GLU A 4 -9.10 3.69 -3.85
N LYS A 5 -10.33 4.19 -3.76
CA LYS A 5 -10.61 5.63 -3.76
C LYS A 5 -9.97 6.33 -2.54
N LEU A 6 -10.11 5.74 -1.36
CA LEU A 6 -9.46 6.26 -0.14
C LEU A 6 -7.93 6.28 -0.28
N ALA A 7 -7.35 5.23 -0.86
CA ALA A 7 -5.92 5.12 -1.07
C ALA A 7 -5.40 6.24 -1.99
N TYR A 8 -6.10 6.52 -3.10
CA TYR A 8 -5.74 7.66 -3.97
C TYR A 8 -5.89 9.01 -3.25
N GLU A 9 -6.96 9.22 -2.48
CA GLU A 9 -7.13 10.45 -1.71
C GLU A 9 -5.99 10.66 -0.69
N TRP A 10 -5.55 9.59 -0.03
CA TRP A 10 -4.40 9.62 0.86
C TRP A 10 -3.09 9.90 0.11
N MET A 11 -2.88 9.25 -1.03
CA MET A 11 -1.69 9.46 -1.86
C MET A 11 -1.58 10.91 -2.34
N GLU A 12 -2.68 11.52 -2.80
CA GLU A 12 -2.67 12.92 -3.24
C GLU A 12 -2.34 13.87 -2.08
N LYS A 13 -2.84 13.61 -0.86
CA LYS A 13 -2.46 14.40 0.32
C LYS A 13 -0.97 14.31 0.63
N LYS A 14 -0.35 13.17 0.37
CA LYS A 14 1.09 12.93 0.62
C LYS A 14 1.97 13.28 -0.57
N ARG A 15 1.41 13.68 -1.71
CA ARG A 15 2.14 13.97 -2.94
C ARG A 15 3.14 15.12 -2.79
N CYS A 16 2.85 16.10 -1.94
CA CYS A 16 3.79 17.18 -1.64
C CYS A 16 4.99 16.70 -0.81
N ASP A 17 4.77 15.73 0.09
CA ASP A 17 5.82 15.17 0.95
C ASP A 17 6.67 14.12 0.21
N TRP A 18 6.04 13.36 -0.67
CA TRP A 18 6.66 12.30 -1.45
C TRP A 18 6.91 12.79 -2.86
N GLY A 19 8.12 13.29 -3.12
CA GLY A 19 8.55 13.64 -4.46
C GLY A 19 8.16 12.59 -5.51
N LYS A 20 7.96 13.02 -6.76
CA LYS A 20 7.31 12.27 -7.87
C LYS A 20 7.74 10.79 -8.03
N LYS A 21 9.02 10.47 -7.77
CA LYS A 21 9.55 9.11 -7.84
C LYS A 21 8.89 8.16 -6.83
N ASN A 22 8.72 8.60 -5.59
CA ASN A 22 8.14 7.78 -4.53
C ASN A 22 6.65 7.55 -4.74
N PHE A 23 5.94 8.57 -5.24
CA PHE A 23 4.51 8.47 -5.56
C PHE A 23 4.22 7.36 -6.60
N ASN A 24 4.89 7.41 -7.75
CA ASN A 24 4.67 6.44 -8.83
C ASN A 24 5.03 5.01 -8.39
N GLN A 25 6.06 4.87 -7.55
CA GLN A 25 6.50 3.57 -7.06
C GLN A 25 5.48 2.99 -6.08
N ILE A 26 4.97 3.79 -5.13
CA ILE A 26 3.91 3.38 -4.20
C ILE A 26 2.62 3.04 -4.97
N GLU A 27 2.24 3.84 -5.97
CA GLU A 27 1.06 3.58 -6.80
C GLU A 27 1.16 2.23 -7.50
N SER A 28 2.33 1.92 -8.07
CA SER A 28 2.59 0.65 -8.74
C SER A 28 2.43 -0.54 -7.79
N TYR A 29 2.91 -0.41 -6.54
CA TYR A 29 2.73 -1.46 -5.53
C TYR A 29 1.28 -1.64 -5.11
N LEU A 30 0.56 -0.55 -4.90
CA LEU A 30 -0.85 -0.62 -4.56
C LEU A 30 -1.65 -1.31 -5.67
N LYS A 31 -1.41 -0.95 -6.93
CA LYS A 31 -2.08 -1.56 -8.08
C LYS A 31 -1.76 -3.04 -8.25
N ARG A 32 -0.50 -3.44 -8.06
CA ARG A 32 -0.07 -4.82 -8.28
C ARG A 32 -0.44 -5.74 -7.12
N ASP A 33 -0.21 -5.28 -5.89
CA ASP A 33 -0.15 -6.17 -4.72
C ASP A 33 -1.29 -5.95 -3.71
N VAL A 34 -2.01 -4.82 -3.77
CA VAL A 34 -3.04 -4.47 -2.77
C VAL A 34 -4.45 -4.40 -3.37
N PHE A 35 -4.65 -3.60 -4.43
CA PHE A 35 -5.96 -3.37 -5.04
C PHE A 35 -6.65 -4.62 -5.56
N PRO A 36 -5.96 -5.62 -6.14
CA PRO A 36 -6.60 -6.87 -6.56
C PRO A 36 -7.31 -7.63 -5.43
N TYR A 37 -6.93 -7.37 -4.17
CA TYR A 37 -7.44 -8.10 -3.01
C TYR A 37 -8.44 -7.29 -2.20
N ILE A 38 -8.13 -6.02 -1.94
CA ILE A 38 -8.94 -5.17 -1.06
C ILE A 38 -9.43 -3.87 -1.70
N GLY A 39 -9.00 -3.57 -2.94
CA GLY A 39 -9.30 -2.31 -3.62
C GLY A 39 -10.80 -2.07 -3.83
N GLU A 40 -11.52 -3.13 -4.21
CA GLU A 40 -12.97 -3.07 -4.47
C GLU A 40 -13.81 -3.09 -3.19
N LEU A 41 -13.22 -3.46 -2.06
CA LEU A 41 -13.94 -3.59 -0.80
C LEU A 41 -14.29 -2.22 -0.22
N SER A 42 -15.38 -2.19 0.55
CA SER A 42 -15.74 -1.01 1.33
C SER A 42 -14.68 -0.79 2.41
N VAL A 43 -14.26 0.46 2.63
CA VAL A 43 -13.33 0.82 3.71
C VAL A 43 -13.78 0.28 5.07
N ARG A 44 -15.10 0.26 5.31
CA ARG A 44 -15.68 -0.22 6.58
C ARG A 44 -15.64 -1.74 6.75
N SER A 45 -15.49 -2.50 5.65
CA SER A 45 -15.41 -3.96 5.71
C SER A 45 -13.97 -4.47 5.76
N ILE A 46 -12.97 -3.59 5.61
CA ILE A 46 -11.57 -3.99 5.69
C ILE A 46 -11.20 -4.18 7.15
N THR A 47 -10.86 -5.41 7.49
CA THR A 47 -10.39 -5.78 8.83
C THR A 47 -8.87 -5.79 8.88
N SER A 48 -8.31 -5.70 10.09
CA SER A 48 -6.87 -5.83 10.31
C SER A 48 -6.31 -7.16 9.79
N ALA A 49 -7.09 -8.24 9.84
CA ALA A 49 -6.71 -9.55 9.33
C ALA A 49 -6.53 -9.55 7.80
N MET A 50 -7.42 -8.88 7.07
CA MET A 50 -7.31 -8.75 5.62
C MET A 50 -6.09 -7.93 5.23
N MET A 51 -5.82 -6.85 5.97
CA MET A 51 -4.60 -6.06 5.75
C MET A 51 -3.35 -6.90 6.02
N LEU A 52 -3.33 -7.69 7.10
CA LEU A 52 -2.22 -8.59 7.42
C LEU A 52 -2.00 -9.65 6.34
N GLU A 53 -3.08 -10.19 5.76
CA GLU A 53 -2.98 -11.15 4.66
C GLU A 53 -2.34 -10.51 3.41
N VAL A 54 -2.71 -9.27 3.08
CA VAL A 54 -2.09 -8.51 1.99
C VAL A 54 -0.60 -8.31 2.26
N LEU A 55 -0.20 -7.98 3.49
CA LEU A 55 1.22 -7.87 3.86
C LEU A 55 1.98 -9.17 3.66
N HIS A 56 1.44 -10.30 4.14
CA HIS A 56 2.05 -11.61 3.94
C HIS A 56 2.09 -12.02 2.47
N ARG A 57 1.16 -11.56 1.64
CA ARG A 57 1.20 -11.80 0.19
C ARG A 57 2.30 -11.00 -0.48
N ILE A 58 2.48 -9.74 -0.11
CA ILE A 58 3.60 -8.92 -0.59
C ILE A 58 4.94 -9.57 -0.20
N GLU A 59 5.06 -10.07 1.02
CA GLU A 59 6.28 -10.77 1.48
C GLU A 59 6.55 -12.08 0.74
N ARG A 60 5.50 -12.84 0.38
CA ARG A 60 5.61 -14.16 -0.28
C ARG A 60 5.73 -14.07 -1.80
N GLY A 61 4.98 -13.17 -2.44
CA GLY A 61 4.92 -13.00 -3.89
C GLY A 61 6.14 -12.29 -4.45
N ALA A 62 6.92 -11.65 -3.58
CA ALA A 62 8.12 -10.97 -3.98
C ALA A 62 9.29 -11.96 -3.88
N SER A 63 9.65 -12.54 -5.03
CA SER A 63 10.83 -13.39 -5.16
C SER A 63 12.06 -12.64 -4.63
N PRO A 64 12.98 -13.29 -3.88
CA PRO A 64 14.17 -12.63 -3.34
C PRO A 64 15.00 -11.86 -4.38
N TRP A 65 14.89 -12.26 -5.66
CA TRP A 65 15.54 -11.64 -6.81
C TRP A 65 14.80 -10.41 -7.35
N PHE A 66 13.49 -10.32 -7.11
CA PHE A 66 12.59 -9.26 -7.61
C PHE A 66 12.39 -8.11 -6.63
N LEU A 67 12.63 -8.33 -5.33
CA LEU A 67 12.70 -7.23 -4.37
C LEU A 67 14.09 -6.61 -4.44
N THR A 68 14.24 -5.57 -5.24
CA THR A 68 15.40 -4.71 -5.08
C THR A 68 15.36 -4.08 -3.69
N SER A 69 16.50 -3.65 -3.13
CA SER A 69 16.54 -2.99 -1.82
C SER A 69 15.55 -1.81 -1.71
N SER A 70 15.24 -1.16 -2.84
CA SER A 70 14.25 -0.08 -2.96
C SER A 70 12.82 -0.54 -2.70
N ASP A 71 12.46 -1.75 -3.12
CA ASP A 71 11.08 -2.24 -3.10
C ASP A 71 10.68 -2.65 -1.67
N ARG A 72 11.62 -3.23 -0.94
CA ARG A 72 11.46 -3.52 0.50
C ARG A 72 11.28 -2.25 1.32
N ILE A 73 12.03 -1.20 0.99
CA ILE A 73 11.93 0.09 1.68
C ILE A 73 10.58 0.72 1.40
N ALA A 74 10.11 0.71 0.14
CA ALA A 74 8.84 1.31 -0.24
C ALA A 74 7.63 0.59 0.39
N VAL A 75 7.61 -0.75 0.38
CA VAL A 75 6.54 -1.53 1.05
C VAL A 75 6.56 -1.24 2.55
N ARG A 76 7.72 -1.33 3.20
CA ARG A 76 7.85 -1.10 4.64
C ARG A 76 7.52 0.34 5.03
N TYR A 77 7.82 1.30 4.15
CA TYR A 77 7.41 2.69 4.29
C TYR A 77 5.90 2.85 4.16
N PHE A 78 5.27 2.24 3.14
CA PHE A 78 3.81 2.21 3.00
C PHE A 78 3.14 1.66 4.25
N VAL A 79 3.55 0.48 4.74
CA VAL A 79 2.97 -0.12 5.96
C VAL A 79 3.10 0.83 7.14
N ARG A 80 4.29 1.39 7.35
CA ARG A 80 4.56 2.26 8.49
C ARG A 80 3.74 3.54 8.43
N VAL A 81 3.74 4.24 7.30
CA VAL A 81 3.04 5.52 7.18
C VAL A 81 1.53 5.31 7.15
N PHE A 82 1.05 4.29 6.44
CA PHE A 82 -0.37 3.96 6.40
C PHE A 82 -0.91 3.56 7.77
N GLN A 83 -0.19 2.71 8.54
CA GLN A 83 -0.59 2.36 9.91
C GLN A 83 -0.57 3.57 10.86
N MET A 84 0.43 4.46 10.75
CA MET A 84 0.51 5.66 11.58
C MET A 84 -0.64 6.64 11.30
N ASP A 85 -1.04 6.79 10.03
CA ASP A 85 -2.12 7.69 9.64
C ASP A 85 -3.52 7.09 9.91
N VAL A 86 -3.70 5.77 9.81
CA VAL A 86 -4.99 5.09 10.08
C VAL A 86 -5.27 4.93 11.59
N SER A 87 -4.24 4.96 12.44
CA SER A 87 -4.39 4.83 13.90
C SER A 87 -4.58 6.18 14.64
N ARG A 88 -4.75 7.28 13.91
CA ARG A 88 -5.07 8.62 14.43
C ARG A 88 -6.53 8.97 14.15
#